data_AF-A0A2V7JUD7-F1
#
_entry.id   AF-A0A2V7JUD7-F1
#
_cell.length_a   1.000
_cell.length_b   1.000
_cell.length_c   1.000
_cell.angle_alpha   90.00
_cell.angle_beta   90.00
_cell.angle_gamma   90.00
#
_symmetry.space_group_name_H-M   'P 1'
#
loop_
_entity.id
_entity.type
_entity.pdbx_description
1 polymer ?
#
loop_
_entity_poly.entity_id
_entity_poly.type
_entity_poly.pdbx_seq_one_letter_code
_entity_poly.pdbx_strand_id
1 'polypeptide(L)'
;MTRRGWATAILVAWVAALGWLVRREFFQSTGARLAEAALSVPPGAAYYRLDVGGQQVGLASNTIDTLGTTILVTDVLALDVPALGSLHRTSAMSRATVSRALRLQSVDARFDGDFGRFTAHAVVSGDTLLTVTLESGNHAETTRVPLRHPIVLPSLLPLRLAFGGALKPGRTDTISVFDPLLLSERPVTVKVAAESTFVVADSAAYDSTAMAWVPAHFDTVRAFGIEEETGGVRGRAWIDAQGHVVRAESPAGFTLERSAFEIAYQNFRKRDTLRVARASAAPGPGDVIPLTALAARAPLRGGGKAGTPDRLRVRLTGVDLARWGADLASGRQRLAGDTLVVQREGAAELAARYRLPARDTALARFLAPEPLIQGDDPRIHALAQLVLGGERDPARAARLLLDWVHGHVDPQVAAGAPSALAVLDARRGDCNEYTVLYVALARAAGLPARTAAGLVHLGGHFYYHAWPEVYVGDWVALDPMLDQLPADAAHVRLVVGGLARQAELVRLIGRLKLEVP
;
A
#
# COMPACT_ATOMS: atom_id res chain seq x y z
N MET A 1 -30.48 64.03 15.16
CA MET A 1 -29.34 63.65 14.29
C MET A 1 -29.39 64.48 13.02
N THR A 2 -28.26 65.07 12.60
CA THR A 2 -28.20 65.89 11.37
C THR A 2 -28.14 65.00 10.13
N ARG A 3 -28.57 65.50 8.96
CA ARG A 3 -28.47 64.77 7.68
C ARG A 3 -27.05 64.26 7.39
N ARG A 4 -26.03 65.01 7.83
CA ARG A 4 -24.62 64.61 7.75
C ARG A 4 -24.33 63.36 8.61
N GLY A 5 -24.86 63.27 9.82
CA GLY A 5 -24.70 62.09 10.67
C GLY A 5 -25.31 60.81 10.09
N TRP A 6 -26.48 60.92 9.44
CA TRP A 6 -27.08 59.79 8.72
C TRP A 6 -26.28 59.37 7.49
N ALA A 7 -25.77 60.32 6.70
CA ALA A 7 -24.91 60.02 5.56
C ALA A 7 -23.62 59.31 5.99
N THR A 8 -22.98 59.76 7.08
CA THR A 8 -21.78 59.11 7.62
C THR A 8 -22.10 57.69 8.13
N ALA A 9 -23.20 57.49 8.84
CA ALA A 9 -23.60 56.16 9.32
C ALA A 9 -23.86 55.18 8.18
N ILE A 10 -24.53 55.63 7.11
CA ILE A 10 -24.79 54.81 5.91
C ILE A 10 -23.47 54.45 5.21
N LEU A 11 -22.55 55.40 5.05
CA LEU A 11 -21.25 55.14 4.42
C LEU A 11 -20.40 54.15 5.24
N VAL A 12 -20.39 54.28 6.57
CA VAL A 12 -19.68 53.34 7.45
C VAL A 12 -20.29 51.94 7.38
N ALA A 13 -21.63 51.84 7.40
CA ALA A 13 -22.31 50.55 7.25
C ALA A 13 -22.04 49.91 5.88
N TRP A 14 -21.98 50.71 4.82
CA TRP A 14 -21.66 50.24 3.47
C TRP A 14 -20.21 49.75 3.36
N VAL A 15 -19.24 50.49 3.89
CA VAL A 15 -17.84 50.06 3.93
C VAL A 15 -17.65 48.81 4.79
N ALA A 16 -18.37 48.69 5.91
CA ALA A 16 -18.36 47.48 6.73
C ALA A 16 -18.97 46.28 6.00
N ALA A 17 -20.08 46.47 5.28
CA ALA A 17 -20.69 45.44 4.45
C ALA A 17 -19.78 45.04 3.27
N LEU A 18 -19.10 45.99 2.64
CA LEU A 18 -18.12 45.74 1.58
C LEU A 18 -16.90 45.00 2.14
N GLY A 19 -16.39 45.39 3.31
CA GLY A 19 -15.30 44.69 4.00
C GLY A 19 -15.69 43.28 4.43
N TRP A 20 -16.94 43.08 4.88
CA TRP A 20 -17.49 41.75 5.16
C TRP A 20 -17.64 40.91 3.90
N LEU A 21 -18.11 41.51 2.79
CA LEU A 21 -18.21 40.84 1.49
C LEU A 21 -16.83 40.45 0.97
N VAL A 22 -15.84 41.36 1.00
CA VAL A 22 -14.45 41.07 0.62
C VAL A 22 -13.87 39.97 1.50
N ARG A 23 -14.11 40.01 2.82
CA ARG A 23 -13.69 38.94 3.72
C ARG A 23 -14.36 37.62 3.38
N ARG A 24 -15.66 37.63 3.11
CA ARG A 24 -16.45 36.45 2.75
C ARG A 24 -16.09 35.89 1.38
N GLU A 25 -15.67 36.72 0.44
CA GLU A 25 -15.38 36.30 -0.94
C GLU A 25 -13.92 35.87 -1.11
N PHE A 26 -12.98 36.64 -0.57
CA PHE A 26 -11.54 36.41 -0.76
C PHE A 26 -10.90 35.57 0.36
N PHE A 27 -11.52 35.46 1.54
CA PHE A 27 -10.97 34.69 2.67
C PHE A 27 -11.85 33.48 3.05
N GLN A 28 -12.55 32.89 2.08
CA GLN A 28 -13.27 31.63 2.31
C GLN A 28 -12.33 30.51 2.75
N SER A 29 -12.74 29.79 3.79
CA SER A 29 -12.06 28.55 4.18
C SER A 29 -12.06 27.57 2.99
N THR A 30 -11.00 26.77 2.85
CA THR A 30 -10.90 25.75 1.79
C THR A 30 -12.11 24.81 1.80
N GLY A 31 -12.69 24.53 2.96
CA GLY A 31 -13.90 23.72 3.10
C GLY A 31 -15.16 24.38 2.51
N ALA A 32 -15.31 25.70 2.62
CA ALA A 32 -16.46 26.41 2.05
C ALA A 32 -16.40 26.43 0.51
N ARG A 33 -15.22 26.71 -0.05
CA ARG A 33 -14.98 26.65 -1.51
C ARG A 33 -15.24 25.26 -2.08
N LEU A 34 -14.76 24.22 -1.38
CA LEU A 34 -15.01 22.82 -1.77
C LEU A 34 -16.49 22.45 -1.67
N ALA A 35 -17.19 22.90 -0.63
CA ALA A 35 -18.62 22.63 -0.46
C ALA A 35 -19.48 23.27 -1.56
N GLU A 36 -19.15 24.50 -1.96
CA GLU A 36 -19.80 25.18 -3.07
C GLU A 36 -19.50 24.50 -4.41
N ALA A 37 -18.23 24.20 -4.69
CA ALA A 37 -17.84 23.51 -5.91
C ALA A 37 -18.42 22.08 -6.00
N ALA A 38 -18.61 21.39 -4.88
CA ALA A 38 -19.21 20.06 -4.86
C ALA A 38 -20.71 20.02 -5.13
N LEU A 39 -21.42 21.17 -5.10
CA LEU A 39 -22.79 21.25 -5.61
C LEU A 39 -22.81 21.03 -7.13
N SER A 40 -21.69 21.27 -7.81
CA SER A 40 -21.54 21.11 -9.26
C SER A 40 -20.92 19.79 -9.70
N VAL A 41 -20.57 18.89 -8.76
CA VAL A 41 -20.07 17.54 -9.10
C VAL A 41 -21.20 16.78 -9.79
N PRO A 42 -21.07 16.40 -11.08
CA PRO A 42 -22.10 15.63 -11.75
C PRO A 42 -22.00 14.15 -11.32
N PRO A 43 -23.13 13.43 -11.20
CA PRO A 43 -23.07 11.98 -11.10
C PRO A 43 -22.56 11.38 -12.41
N GLY A 44 -21.84 10.28 -12.34
CA GLY A 44 -21.27 9.66 -13.53
C GLY A 44 -20.42 8.42 -13.24
N ALA A 45 -20.06 7.70 -14.29
CA ALA A 45 -19.15 6.57 -14.22
C ALA A 45 -18.07 6.70 -15.30
N ALA A 46 -16.83 6.45 -14.92
CA ALA A 46 -15.69 6.36 -15.80
C ALA A 46 -15.08 4.96 -15.72
N TYR A 47 -14.73 4.41 -16.88
CA TYR A 47 -14.13 3.09 -17.02
C TYR A 47 -12.74 3.20 -17.61
N TYR A 48 -11.85 2.33 -17.16
CA TYR A 48 -10.44 2.43 -17.44
C TYR A 48 -9.86 1.11 -17.90
N ARG A 49 -9.08 1.17 -18.97
CA ARG A 49 -8.17 0.12 -19.37
C ARG A 49 -6.87 0.26 -18.57
N LEU A 50 -6.38 -0.84 -18.00
CA LEU A 50 -5.08 -0.87 -17.33
C LEU A 50 -4.13 -1.72 -18.16
N ASP A 51 -3.10 -1.07 -18.70
CA ASP A 51 -2.10 -1.72 -19.54
C ASP A 51 -0.72 -1.68 -18.91
N VAL A 52 0.08 -2.67 -19.26
CA VAL A 52 1.52 -2.68 -19.03
C VAL A 52 2.19 -3.21 -20.29
N GLY A 53 3.23 -2.51 -20.77
CA GLY A 53 3.91 -2.90 -22.01
C GLY A 53 2.99 -2.90 -23.23
N GLY A 54 1.89 -2.11 -23.19
CA GLY A 54 0.86 -2.07 -24.24
C GLY A 54 -0.14 -3.23 -24.20
N GLN A 55 -0.01 -4.17 -23.26
CA GLN A 55 -0.97 -5.25 -23.07
C GLN A 55 -1.92 -4.92 -21.91
N GLN A 56 -3.22 -5.13 -22.13
CA GLN A 56 -4.20 -4.99 -21.07
C GLN A 56 -4.01 -6.06 -20.00
N VAL A 57 -3.64 -5.62 -18.80
CA VAL A 57 -3.48 -6.46 -17.60
C VAL A 57 -4.63 -6.28 -16.62
N GLY A 58 -5.51 -5.29 -16.82
CA GLY A 58 -6.59 -5.01 -15.89
C GLY A 58 -7.67 -4.06 -16.39
N LEU A 59 -8.58 -3.77 -15.49
CA LEU A 59 -9.58 -2.72 -15.59
C LEU A 59 -9.72 -1.98 -14.26
N ALA A 60 -10.15 -0.73 -14.35
CA ALA A 60 -10.68 -0.02 -13.20
C ALA A 60 -11.96 0.73 -13.57
N SER A 61 -12.75 1.10 -12.57
CA SER A 61 -13.85 2.03 -12.74
C SER A 61 -13.98 2.95 -11.53
N ASN A 62 -14.46 4.15 -11.78
CA ASN A 62 -14.82 5.12 -10.75
C ASN A 62 -16.26 5.58 -11.02
N THR A 63 -17.14 5.44 -10.04
CA THR A 63 -18.53 5.88 -10.11
C THR A 63 -18.77 6.91 -9.01
N ILE A 64 -19.38 8.03 -9.37
CA ILE A 64 -19.72 9.12 -8.48
C ILE A 64 -21.24 9.27 -8.48
N ASP A 65 -21.87 9.14 -7.32
CA ASP A 65 -23.29 9.42 -7.12
C ASP A 65 -23.45 10.60 -6.16
N THR A 66 -24.05 11.69 -6.63
CA THR A 66 -24.30 12.87 -5.80
C THR A 66 -25.68 12.81 -5.15
N LEU A 67 -25.71 12.56 -3.84
CA LEU A 67 -26.93 12.52 -3.01
C LEU A 67 -27.20 13.90 -2.38
N GLY A 68 -28.35 14.10 -1.75
CA GLY A 68 -28.75 15.42 -1.21
C GLY A 68 -27.66 16.09 -0.35
N THR A 69 -27.07 15.36 0.60
CA THR A 69 -26.07 15.89 1.56
C THR A 69 -24.68 15.28 1.42
N THR A 70 -24.52 14.25 0.59
CA THR A 70 -23.29 13.45 0.48
C THR A 70 -22.99 13.11 -0.97
N ILE A 71 -21.76 12.67 -1.21
CA ILE A 71 -21.32 12.10 -2.48
C ILE A 71 -20.83 10.68 -2.17
N LEU A 72 -21.31 9.71 -2.93
CA LEU A 72 -20.83 8.34 -2.88
C LEU A 72 -19.83 8.14 -4.01
N VAL A 73 -18.64 7.64 -3.67
CA VAL A 73 -17.60 7.32 -4.65
C VAL A 73 -17.33 5.82 -4.57
N THR A 74 -17.54 5.11 -5.67
CA THR A 74 -17.26 3.68 -5.79
C THR A 74 -16.09 3.47 -6.74
N ASP A 75 -15.03 2.85 -6.24
CA ASP A 75 -13.86 2.46 -7.02
C ASP A 75 -13.83 0.94 -7.17
N VAL A 76 -13.54 0.46 -8.37
CA VAL A 76 -13.30 -0.96 -8.65
C VAL A 76 -11.99 -1.09 -9.40
N LEU A 77 -11.20 -2.08 -9.02
CA LEU A 77 -9.95 -2.46 -9.66
C LEU A 77 -9.94 -3.98 -9.81
N ALA A 78 -9.63 -4.46 -11.01
CA ALA A 78 -9.31 -5.86 -11.25
C ALA A 78 -8.07 -5.95 -12.14
N LEU A 79 -7.11 -6.74 -11.71
CA LEU A 79 -5.83 -6.99 -12.36
C LEU A 79 -5.66 -8.50 -12.48
N ASP A 80 -5.27 -8.99 -13.65
CA ASP A 80 -4.51 -10.24 -13.67
C ASP A 80 -3.15 -9.99 -14.30
N VAL A 81 -2.12 -10.17 -13.47
CA VAL A 81 -0.72 -9.97 -13.82
C VAL A 81 -0.08 -11.32 -14.06
N PRO A 82 0.33 -11.63 -15.30
CA PRO A 82 1.01 -12.88 -15.60
C PRO A 82 2.50 -12.77 -15.24
N ALA A 83 3.02 -13.72 -14.47
CA ALA A 83 4.43 -13.76 -14.09
C ALA A 83 4.89 -15.18 -13.77
N LEU A 84 6.11 -15.52 -14.18
CA LEU A 84 6.75 -16.82 -13.93
C LEU A 84 5.87 -18.02 -14.34
N GLY A 85 5.04 -17.86 -15.37
CA GLY A 85 4.15 -18.92 -15.88
C GLY A 85 2.84 -19.09 -15.09
N SER A 86 2.62 -18.32 -14.02
CA SER A 86 1.36 -18.24 -13.29
C SER A 86 0.63 -16.91 -13.55
N LEU A 87 -0.68 -16.91 -13.32
CA LEU A 87 -1.51 -15.72 -13.40
C LEU A 87 -1.90 -15.28 -11.98
N HIS A 88 -1.45 -14.10 -11.58
CA HIS A 88 -1.76 -13.52 -10.28
C HIS A 88 -2.94 -12.57 -10.41
N ARG A 89 -4.04 -12.90 -9.74
CA ARG A 89 -5.25 -12.09 -9.76
C ARG A 89 -5.30 -11.20 -8.54
N THR A 90 -5.57 -9.92 -8.75
CA THR A 90 -5.85 -8.96 -7.69
C THR A 90 -7.13 -8.22 -8.00
N SER A 91 -8.02 -8.12 -7.03
CA SER A 91 -9.22 -7.31 -7.11
C SER A 91 -9.35 -6.45 -5.87
N ALA A 92 -9.75 -5.20 -6.07
CA ALA A 92 -10.05 -4.27 -4.99
C ALA A 92 -11.33 -3.51 -5.32
N MET A 93 -12.14 -3.27 -4.31
CA MET A 93 -13.33 -2.43 -4.41
C MET A 93 -13.34 -1.50 -3.21
N SER A 94 -13.69 -0.23 -3.41
CA SER A 94 -14.00 0.66 -2.30
C SER A 94 -15.28 1.44 -2.56
N ARG A 95 -15.97 1.79 -1.49
CA ARG A 95 -17.15 2.66 -1.49
C ARG A 95 -16.98 3.68 -0.39
N ALA A 96 -16.67 4.91 -0.76
CA ALA A 96 -16.46 6.03 0.15
C ALA A 96 -17.70 6.94 0.17
N THR A 97 -18.20 7.24 1.37
CA THR A 97 -19.17 8.31 1.58
C THR A 97 -18.42 9.57 2.00
N VAL A 98 -18.60 10.65 1.25
CA VAL A 98 -18.01 11.94 1.56
C VAL A 98 -19.09 13.01 1.71
N SER A 99 -18.84 13.98 2.58
CA SER A 99 -19.67 15.18 2.66
C SER A 99 -19.59 16.01 1.38
N ARG A 100 -20.51 16.96 1.19
CA ARG A 100 -20.37 17.97 0.12
C ARG A 100 -19.05 18.75 0.21
N ALA A 101 -18.41 18.89 1.35
CA ALA A 101 -17.07 19.50 1.42
C ALA A 101 -15.92 18.55 1.00
N LEU A 102 -16.22 17.40 0.37
CA LEU A 102 -15.28 16.33 0.03
C LEU A 102 -14.50 15.78 1.23
N ARG A 103 -15.09 15.84 2.43
CA ARG A 103 -14.52 15.21 3.63
C ARG A 103 -15.02 13.79 3.75
N LEU A 104 -14.11 12.85 4.00
CA LEU A 104 -14.45 11.45 4.25
C LEU A 104 -15.34 11.31 5.50
N GLN A 105 -16.43 10.57 5.37
CA GLN A 105 -17.31 10.18 6.49
C GLN A 105 -17.18 8.69 6.77
N SER A 106 -17.20 7.86 5.73
CA SER A 106 -16.95 6.43 5.84
C SER A 106 -16.36 5.86 4.56
N VAL A 107 -15.70 4.71 4.66
CA VAL A 107 -15.30 3.90 3.52
C VAL A 107 -15.44 2.41 3.85
N ASP A 108 -16.06 1.68 2.94
CA ASP A 108 -16.03 0.23 2.91
C ASP A 108 -15.08 -0.21 1.80
N ALA A 109 -14.10 -1.04 2.11
CA ALA A 109 -13.14 -1.55 1.14
C ALA A 109 -13.06 -3.08 1.22
N ARG A 110 -12.80 -3.69 0.07
CA ARG A 110 -12.53 -5.12 -0.07
C ARG A 110 -11.30 -5.30 -0.92
N PHE A 111 -10.42 -6.21 -0.52
CA PHE A 111 -9.22 -6.56 -1.24
C PHE A 111 -9.10 -8.08 -1.31
N ASP A 112 -8.66 -8.57 -2.46
CA ASP A 112 -8.32 -9.96 -2.72
C ASP A 112 -7.13 -9.97 -3.67
N GLY A 113 -5.98 -10.49 -3.23
CA GLY A 113 -4.77 -10.57 -4.05
C GLY A 113 -3.62 -11.26 -3.33
N ASP A 114 -2.40 -11.06 -3.81
CA ASP A 114 -1.19 -11.74 -3.28
C ASP A 114 -0.88 -11.43 -1.81
N PHE A 115 -1.43 -10.35 -1.24
CA PHE A 115 -1.31 -10.00 0.18
C PHE A 115 -2.42 -10.62 1.06
N GLY A 116 -3.25 -11.50 0.48
CA GLY A 116 -4.39 -12.12 1.12
C GLY A 116 -5.71 -11.42 0.81
N ARG A 117 -6.77 -11.87 1.49
CA ARG A 117 -8.14 -11.36 1.35
C ARG A 117 -8.61 -10.72 2.64
N PHE A 118 -9.10 -9.48 2.55
CA PHE A 118 -9.65 -8.76 3.70
C PHE A 118 -10.72 -7.75 3.30
N THR A 119 -11.58 -7.41 4.24
CA THR A 119 -12.47 -6.25 4.18
C THR A 119 -12.01 -5.21 5.20
N ALA A 120 -12.26 -3.94 4.91
CA ALA A 120 -11.99 -2.84 5.82
C ALA A 120 -13.18 -1.89 5.86
N HIS A 121 -13.62 -1.57 7.07
CA HIS A 121 -14.71 -0.65 7.34
C HIS A 121 -14.16 0.51 8.15
N ALA A 122 -14.15 1.70 7.57
CA ALA A 122 -13.60 2.89 8.22
C ALA A 122 -14.69 3.95 8.41
N VAL A 123 -14.79 4.51 9.61
CA VAL A 123 -15.74 5.58 9.95
C VAL A 123 -15.02 6.72 10.64
N VAL A 124 -15.26 7.94 10.18
CA VAL A 124 -14.77 9.17 10.78
C VAL A 124 -15.81 9.70 11.77
N SER A 125 -15.45 9.78 13.05
CA SER A 125 -16.27 10.38 14.10
C SER A 125 -15.85 11.83 14.31
N GLY A 126 -16.70 12.78 13.89
CA GLY A 126 -16.38 14.20 13.89
C GLY A 126 -15.27 14.52 12.88
N ASP A 127 -14.24 15.26 13.32
CA ASP A 127 -13.04 15.58 12.52
C ASP A 127 -11.75 15.05 13.19
N THR A 128 -11.85 14.20 14.23
CA THR A 128 -10.75 13.91 15.15
C THR A 128 -10.42 12.43 15.35
N LEU A 129 -11.27 11.52 14.87
CA LEU A 129 -11.07 10.09 15.10
C LEU A 129 -11.53 9.28 13.90
N LEU A 130 -10.63 8.45 13.36
CA LEU A 130 -10.94 7.40 12.40
C LEU A 130 -10.98 6.06 13.15
N THR A 131 -12.10 5.35 13.07
CA THR A 131 -12.20 3.96 13.53
C THR A 131 -12.13 3.07 12.30
N VAL A 132 -11.20 2.12 12.29
CA VAL A 132 -11.01 1.17 11.19
C VAL A 132 -11.19 -0.24 11.73
N THR A 133 -12.14 -0.97 11.17
CA THR A 133 -12.38 -2.37 11.44
C THR A 133 -11.90 -3.18 10.22
N LEU A 134 -10.88 -4.02 10.40
CA LEU A 134 -10.42 -4.95 9.38
C LEU A 134 -10.97 -6.34 9.68
N GLU A 135 -11.50 -7.01 8.66
CA GLU A 135 -11.99 -8.39 8.78
C GLU A 135 -11.26 -9.29 7.79
N SER A 136 -10.85 -10.47 8.26
CA SER A 136 -10.19 -11.51 7.48
C SER A 136 -10.69 -12.88 7.95
N GLY A 137 -11.40 -13.58 7.06
CA GLY A 137 -12.05 -14.85 7.42
C GLY A 137 -13.06 -14.65 8.56
N ASN A 138 -12.87 -15.37 9.67
CA ASN A 138 -13.72 -15.28 10.88
C ASN A 138 -13.17 -14.30 11.94
N HIS A 139 -12.12 -13.54 11.61
CA HIS A 139 -11.48 -12.62 12.54
C HIS A 139 -11.78 -11.17 12.15
N ALA A 140 -12.12 -10.35 13.13
CA ALA A 140 -12.31 -8.92 12.98
C ALA A 140 -11.49 -8.17 14.04
N GLU A 141 -10.81 -7.11 13.62
CA GLU A 141 -9.97 -6.28 14.46
C GLU A 141 -10.34 -4.81 14.29
N THR A 142 -10.46 -4.05 15.37
CA THR A 142 -10.80 -2.63 15.32
C THR A 142 -9.68 -1.75 15.88
N THR A 143 -9.16 -0.86 15.05
CA THR A 143 -8.14 0.13 15.38
C THR A 143 -8.74 1.54 15.40
N ARG A 144 -8.26 2.40 16.31
CA ARG A 144 -8.67 3.81 16.41
C ARG A 144 -7.48 4.73 16.15
N VAL A 145 -7.59 5.58 15.14
CA VAL A 145 -6.54 6.50 14.70
C VAL A 145 -6.96 7.94 14.98
N PRO A 146 -6.25 8.68 15.85
CA PRO A 146 -6.54 10.09 16.07
C PRO A 146 -6.18 10.91 14.83
N LEU A 147 -7.11 11.75 14.39
CA LEU A 147 -6.94 12.65 13.25
C LEU A 147 -6.60 14.05 13.74
N ARG A 148 -5.63 14.69 13.08
CA ARG A 148 -5.29 16.10 13.35
C ARG A 148 -6.03 17.06 12.42
N HIS A 149 -6.46 16.55 11.26
CA HIS A 149 -7.13 17.32 10.23
C HIS A 149 -8.10 16.39 9.47
N PRO A 150 -9.07 16.93 8.71
CA PRO A 150 -9.88 16.11 7.80
C PRO A 150 -8.99 15.39 6.78
N ILE A 151 -9.14 14.07 6.73
CA ILE A 151 -8.37 13.23 5.81
C ILE A 151 -8.99 13.17 4.42
N VAL A 152 -8.14 12.97 3.42
CA VAL A 152 -8.54 12.73 2.04
C VAL A 152 -7.90 11.45 1.56
N LEU A 153 -8.71 10.57 0.96
CA LEU A 153 -8.23 9.34 0.36
C LEU A 153 -7.54 9.63 -0.98
N PRO A 154 -6.57 8.80 -1.40
CA PRO A 154 -5.90 8.98 -2.69
C PRO A 154 -6.88 9.07 -3.87
N SER A 155 -7.94 8.25 -3.88
CA SER A 155 -8.93 8.24 -4.97
C SER A 155 -9.79 9.51 -5.04
N LEU A 156 -9.84 10.31 -3.97
CA LEU A 156 -10.59 11.57 -3.90
C LEU A 156 -9.72 12.79 -4.24
N LEU A 157 -8.41 12.60 -4.39
CA LEU A 157 -7.48 13.67 -4.71
C LEU A 157 -7.82 14.36 -6.05
N PRO A 158 -8.11 13.64 -7.15
CA PRO A 158 -8.59 14.24 -8.41
C PRO A 158 -9.76 15.19 -8.24
N LEU A 159 -10.80 14.74 -7.52
CA LEU A 159 -12.00 15.55 -7.24
C LEU A 159 -11.65 16.78 -6.41
N ARG A 160 -10.83 16.62 -5.39
CA ARG A 160 -10.39 17.75 -4.55
C ARG A 160 -9.59 18.79 -5.34
N LEU A 161 -8.77 18.37 -6.30
CA LEU A 161 -8.00 19.27 -7.14
C LEU A 161 -8.90 20.04 -8.11
N ALA A 162 -9.82 19.34 -8.79
CA ALA A 162 -10.76 19.92 -9.74
C ALA A 162 -11.69 20.94 -9.07
N PHE A 163 -12.38 20.52 -8.01
CA PHE A 163 -13.37 21.35 -7.32
C PHE A 163 -12.75 22.29 -6.26
N GLY A 164 -11.50 22.09 -5.86
CA GLY A 164 -10.78 23.01 -4.98
C GLY A 164 -10.23 24.26 -5.65
N GLY A 165 -10.44 24.43 -6.96
CA GLY A 165 -9.84 25.49 -7.76
C GLY A 165 -8.30 25.39 -7.84
N ALA A 166 -7.78 24.16 -7.71
CA ALA A 166 -6.35 23.90 -7.69
C ALA A 166 -5.75 23.64 -9.08
N LEU A 167 -6.58 23.33 -10.08
CA LEU A 167 -6.15 23.11 -11.47
C LEU A 167 -5.72 24.41 -12.18
N LYS A 168 -4.57 24.95 -11.78
CA LYS A 168 -3.93 26.11 -12.43
C LYS A 168 -2.51 25.72 -12.82
N PRO A 169 -2.12 25.73 -14.11
CA PRO A 169 -0.77 25.39 -14.54
C PRO A 169 0.30 26.16 -13.76
N GLY A 170 1.36 25.46 -13.35
CA GLY A 170 2.46 25.99 -12.55
C GLY A 170 2.20 26.01 -11.03
N ARG A 171 0.95 25.80 -10.59
CA ARG A 171 0.63 25.71 -9.16
C ARG A 171 1.21 24.42 -8.57
N THR A 172 1.76 24.53 -7.36
CA THR A 172 2.19 23.39 -6.56
C THR A 172 1.50 23.46 -5.20
N ASP A 173 0.83 22.39 -4.81
CA ASP A 173 0.15 22.27 -3.52
C ASP A 173 0.63 20.98 -2.83
N THR A 174 0.82 21.03 -1.51
CA THR A 174 1.05 19.84 -0.69
C THR A 174 -0.23 19.49 0.06
N ILE A 175 -0.75 18.30 -0.18
CA ILE A 175 -2.01 17.82 0.38
C ILE A 175 -1.71 16.61 1.26
N SER A 176 -2.14 16.65 2.52
CA SER A 176 -2.12 15.46 3.38
C SER A 176 -3.18 14.47 2.91
N VAL A 177 -2.72 13.31 2.46
CA VAL A 177 -3.54 12.19 2.02
C VAL A 177 -3.39 11.07 3.04
N PHE A 178 -4.49 10.45 3.43
CA PHE A 178 -4.47 9.30 4.33
C PHE A 178 -4.27 8.03 3.52
N ASP A 179 -3.19 7.30 3.81
CA ASP A 179 -2.89 6.02 3.18
C ASP A 179 -3.64 4.91 3.95
N PRO A 180 -4.69 4.31 3.37
CA PRO A 180 -5.51 3.32 4.08
C PRO A 180 -4.74 2.02 4.34
N LEU A 181 -3.69 1.72 3.57
CA LEU A 181 -2.87 0.54 3.81
C LEU A 181 -1.96 0.74 5.00
N LEU A 182 -1.44 1.96 5.20
CA LEU A 182 -0.51 2.28 6.28
C LEU A 182 -1.14 2.97 7.48
N LEU A 183 -2.47 3.12 7.45
CA LEU A 183 -3.27 3.77 8.49
C LEU A 183 -2.64 5.09 8.97
N SER A 184 -2.05 5.85 8.06
CA SER A 184 -1.26 7.04 8.37
C SER A 184 -1.42 8.14 7.33
N GLU A 185 -1.33 9.40 7.78
CA GLU A 185 -1.32 10.57 6.90
C GLU A 185 0.06 10.74 6.26
N ARG A 186 0.06 11.13 4.98
CA ARG A 186 1.27 11.40 4.20
C ARG A 186 1.11 12.68 3.40
N PRO A 187 2.14 13.53 3.34
CA PRO A 187 2.11 14.67 2.43
C PRO A 187 2.32 14.18 0.99
N VAL A 188 1.39 14.52 0.10
CA VAL A 188 1.53 14.34 -1.34
C VAL A 188 1.73 15.71 -1.95
N THR A 189 2.86 15.90 -2.63
CA THR A 189 3.12 17.14 -3.37
C THR A 189 2.61 16.96 -4.79
N VAL A 190 1.68 17.83 -5.18
CA VAL A 190 1.05 17.87 -6.48
C VAL A 190 1.50 19.12 -7.20
N LYS A 191 2.04 18.95 -8.41
CA LYS A 191 2.35 20.05 -9.32
C LYS A 191 1.44 19.95 -10.54
N VAL A 192 0.71 21.04 -10.80
CA VAL A 192 -0.18 21.13 -11.96
C VAL A 192 0.63 21.57 -13.18
N ALA A 193 0.70 20.70 -14.17
CA ALA A 193 1.33 20.93 -15.46
C ALA A 193 0.35 21.59 -16.44
N ALA A 194 0.82 21.86 -17.67
CA ALA A 194 -0.01 22.39 -18.74
C ALA A 194 -1.14 21.42 -19.12
N GLU A 195 -2.23 22.00 -19.63
CA GLU A 195 -3.35 21.24 -20.19
C GLU A 195 -2.91 20.45 -21.44
N SER A 196 -3.51 19.28 -21.65
CA SER A 196 -3.35 18.44 -22.82
C SER A 196 -4.72 18.00 -23.32
N THR A 197 -4.86 17.80 -24.63
CA THR A 197 -6.08 17.24 -25.23
C THR A 197 -5.85 15.78 -25.55
N PHE A 198 -6.76 14.92 -25.09
CA PHE A 198 -6.76 13.49 -25.35
C PHE A 198 -7.90 13.11 -26.28
N VAL A 199 -7.69 12.06 -27.06
CA VAL A 199 -8.73 11.40 -27.85
C VAL A 199 -9.10 10.12 -27.12
N VAL A 200 -10.35 10.01 -26.69
CA VAL A 200 -10.83 8.93 -25.83
C VAL A 200 -11.97 8.19 -26.54
N ALA A 201 -11.94 6.87 -26.54
CA ALA A 201 -13.05 6.07 -27.04
C ALA A 201 -14.24 6.23 -26.08
N ASP A 202 -15.33 6.83 -26.55
CA ASP A 202 -16.54 7.06 -25.75
C ASP A 202 -17.56 5.93 -25.91
N SER A 203 -17.47 5.20 -27.02
CA SER A 203 -18.37 4.12 -27.42
C SER A 203 -17.60 3.00 -28.12
N ALA A 204 -18.21 1.82 -28.16
CA ALA A 204 -17.60 0.63 -28.72
C ALA A 204 -18.53 -0.11 -29.67
N ALA A 205 -17.94 -0.77 -30.67
CA ALA A 205 -18.62 -1.72 -31.54
C ALA A 205 -17.87 -3.06 -31.51
N TYR A 206 -18.61 -4.16 -31.69
CA TYR A 206 -18.00 -5.49 -31.71
C TYR A 206 -17.47 -5.80 -33.11
N ASP A 207 -16.16 -6.04 -33.22
CA ASP A 207 -15.52 -6.52 -34.44
C ASP A 207 -15.46 -8.05 -34.42
N SER A 208 -16.22 -8.68 -35.33
CA SER A 208 -16.27 -10.15 -35.46
C SER A 208 -15.00 -10.76 -36.05
N THR A 209 -14.15 -9.97 -36.73
CA THR A 209 -12.87 -10.43 -37.27
C THR A 209 -11.82 -10.47 -36.19
N ALA A 210 -11.69 -9.39 -35.42
CA ALA A 210 -10.80 -9.33 -34.27
C ALA A 210 -11.33 -10.12 -33.05
N MET A 211 -12.62 -10.48 -33.06
CA MET A 211 -13.34 -11.09 -31.95
C MET A 211 -13.23 -10.26 -30.66
N ALA A 212 -13.28 -8.94 -30.81
CA ALA A 212 -13.05 -7.98 -29.74
C ALA A 212 -13.90 -6.71 -29.94
N TRP A 213 -14.16 -6.00 -28.85
CA TRP A 213 -14.74 -4.66 -28.91
C TRP A 213 -13.68 -3.64 -29.31
N VAL A 214 -14.00 -2.80 -30.29
CA VAL A 214 -13.14 -1.75 -30.82
C VAL A 214 -13.83 -0.38 -30.68
N PRO A 215 -13.08 0.74 -30.67
CA PRO A 215 -13.69 2.07 -30.65
C PRO A 215 -14.66 2.29 -31.82
N ALA A 216 -15.86 2.76 -31.52
CA ALA A 216 -16.85 3.15 -32.54
C ALA A 216 -16.81 4.66 -32.80
N HIS A 217 -16.74 5.44 -31.73
CA HIS A 217 -16.57 6.88 -31.77
C HIS A 217 -15.50 7.32 -30.77
N PHE A 218 -14.98 8.51 -31.00
CA PHE A 218 -13.94 9.12 -30.17
C PHE A 218 -14.38 10.54 -29.81
N ASP A 219 -14.18 10.90 -28.55
CA ASP A 219 -14.36 12.27 -28.07
C ASP A 219 -13.01 12.90 -27.73
N THR A 220 -12.95 14.23 -27.79
CA THR A 220 -11.78 15.02 -27.39
C THR A 220 -11.97 15.59 -26.00
N VAL A 221 -11.04 15.27 -25.10
CA VAL A 221 -11.13 15.65 -23.69
C VAL A 221 -9.92 16.49 -23.32
N ARG A 222 -10.17 17.71 -22.82
CA ARG A 222 -9.13 18.57 -22.26
C ARG A 222 -8.87 18.16 -20.81
N ALA A 223 -7.61 17.96 -20.46
CA ALA A 223 -7.21 17.49 -19.14
C ALA A 223 -5.94 18.19 -18.64
N PHE A 224 -5.91 18.49 -17.34
CA PHE A 224 -4.78 19.10 -16.66
C PHE A 224 -3.79 18.01 -16.24
N GLY A 225 -2.52 18.16 -16.60
CA GLY A 225 -1.47 17.26 -16.12
C GLY A 225 -1.20 17.48 -14.63
N ILE A 226 -1.09 16.41 -13.88
CA ILE A 226 -0.79 16.35 -12.45
C ILE A 226 0.47 15.52 -12.31
N GLU A 227 1.54 16.15 -11.85
CA GLU A 227 2.78 15.49 -11.47
C GLU A 227 2.73 15.27 -9.96
N GLU A 228 2.71 14.00 -9.55
CA GLU A 228 2.68 13.61 -8.15
C GLU A 228 4.03 12.99 -7.78
N GLU A 229 4.65 13.47 -6.72
CA GLU A 229 5.82 12.81 -6.15
C GLU A 229 5.45 12.19 -4.80
N THR A 230 5.35 10.86 -4.77
CA THR A 230 5.11 10.11 -3.53
C THR A 230 6.25 9.12 -3.33
N GLY A 231 7.03 9.27 -2.25
CA GLY A 231 8.10 8.33 -1.91
C GLY A 231 9.17 8.17 -3.00
N GLY A 232 9.44 9.21 -3.78
CA GLY A 232 10.46 9.21 -4.85
C GLY A 232 9.98 8.59 -6.16
N VAL A 233 8.74 8.10 -6.19
CA VAL A 233 8.07 7.65 -7.40
C VAL A 233 7.28 8.84 -7.94
N ARG A 234 7.64 9.29 -9.15
CA ARG A 234 6.90 10.34 -9.85
C ARG A 234 5.78 9.75 -10.68
N GLY A 235 4.54 9.88 -10.22
CA GLY A 235 3.37 9.57 -11.05
C GLY A 235 3.01 10.75 -11.92
N ARG A 236 2.40 10.47 -13.08
CA ARG A 236 1.75 11.51 -13.88
C ARG A 236 0.31 11.11 -14.13
N ALA A 237 -0.63 12.00 -13.85
CA ALA A 237 -2.02 11.82 -14.20
C ALA A 237 -2.51 13.01 -15.03
N TRP A 238 -3.59 12.82 -15.77
CA TRP A 238 -4.31 13.89 -16.45
C TRP A 238 -5.76 13.82 -16.02
N ILE A 239 -6.25 14.94 -15.52
CA ILE A 239 -7.57 15.03 -14.88
C ILE A 239 -8.40 16.05 -15.63
N ASP A 240 -9.63 15.70 -16.00
CA ASP A 240 -10.55 16.63 -16.63
C ASP A 240 -11.14 17.64 -15.62
N ALA A 241 -11.90 18.61 -16.13
CA ALA A 241 -12.51 19.65 -15.30
C ALA A 241 -13.53 19.10 -14.28
N GLN A 242 -14.02 17.89 -14.50
CA GLN A 242 -14.98 17.19 -13.64
C GLN A 242 -14.29 16.33 -12.58
N GLY A 243 -12.95 16.27 -12.59
CA GLY A 243 -12.17 15.50 -11.63
C GLY A 243 -12.03 14.01 -11.99
N HIS A 244 -12.42 13.58 -13.19
CA HIS A 244 -12.13 12.23 -13.66
C HIS A 244 -10.72 12.16 -14.22
N VAL A 245 -10.06 11.04 -13.97
CA VAL A 245 -8.79 10.74 -14.63
C VAL A 245 -9.09 10.45 -16.11
N VAL A 246 -8.28 10.98 -17.01
CA VAL A 246 -8.33 10.70 -18.44
C VAL A 246 -7.23 9.70 -18.80
N ARG A 247 -6.05 9.92 -18.23
CA ARG A 247 -4.90 9.03 -18.32
C ARG A 247 -4.08 9.12 -17.03
N ALA A 248 -3.45 8.04 -16.62
CA ALA A 248 -2.40 8.07 -15.60
C ALA A 248 -1.30 7.09 -15.95
N GLU A 249 -0.08 7.45 -15.56
CA GLU A 249 1.15 6.74 -15.83
C GLU A 249 1.90 6.58 -14.50
N SER A 250 2.27 5.34 -14.19
CA SER A 250 3.22 5.06 -13.12
C SER A 250 4.58 4.72 -13.72
N PRO A 251 5.70 4.99 -13.03
CA PRO A 251 7.00 4.61 -13.57
C PRO A 251 7.28 3.10 -13.54
N ALA A 252 6.32 2.27 -13.08
CA ALA A 252 6.39 0.81 -13.18
C ALA A 252 5.79 0.31 -14.51
N GLY A 253 5.53 1.22 -15.47
CA GLY A 253 5.02 0.88 -16.80
C GLY A 253 3.51 0.71 -16.87
N PHE A 254 2.79 0.88 -15.75
CA PHE A 254 1.33 0.90 -15.76
C PHE A 254 0.80 2.17 -16.39
N THR A 255 -0.08 2.00 -17.36
CA THR A 255 -0.92 3.06 -17.90
C THR A 255 -2.38 2.76 -17.59
N LEU A 256 -3.06 3.75 -17.03
CA LEU A 256 -4.50 3.76 -16.82
C LEU A 256 -5.07 4.73 -17.85
N GLU A 257 -5.94 4.27 -18.73
CA GLU A 257 -6.53 5.10 -19.78
C GLU A 257 -8.05 4.98 -19.76
N ARG A 258 -8.75 6.12 -19.80
CA ARG A 258 -10.20 6.14 -19.88
C ARG A 258 -10.66 5.57 -21.22
N SER A 259 -11.75 4.79 -21.19
CA SER A 259 -12.29 4.14 -22.39
C SER A 259 -13.76 3.78 -22.20
N ALA A 260 -14.44 3.44 -23.30
CA ALA A 260 -15.76 2.82 -23.30
C ALA A 260 -15.77 1.52 -22.46
N PHE A 261 -16.89 1.26 -21.80
CA PHE A 261 -17.07 0.12 -20.89
C PHE A 261 -16.74 -1.21 -21.56
N GLU A 262 -17.21 -1.46 -22.78
CA GLU A 262 -17.01 -2.74 -23.46
C GLU A 262 -15.53 -3.00 -23.75
N ILE A 263 -14.79 -1.97 -24.18
CA ILE A 263 -13.35 -2.06 -24.46
C ILE A 263 -12.57 -2.34 -23.17
N ALA A 264 -12.87 -1.61 -22.09
CA ALA A 264 -12.18 -1.80 -20.82
C ALA A 264 -12.54 -3.13 -20.15
N TYR A 265 -13.83 -3.48 -20.12
CA TYR A 265 -14.36 -4.55 -19.29
C TYR A 265 -14.56 -5.88 -20.06
N GLN A 266 -15.21 -5.85 -21.22
CA GLN A 266 -15.55 -7.08 -21.95
C GLN A 266 -14.31 -7.72 -22.58
N ASN A 267 -13.43 -6.92 -23.19
CA ASN A 267 -12.18 -7.43 -23.76
C ASN A 267 -11.30 -8.07 -22.68
N PHE A 268 -11.15 -7.42 -21.52
CA PHE A 268 -10.42 -7.97 -20.38
C PHE A 268 -10.98 -9.33 -19.95
N ARG A 269 -12.29 -9.43 -19.76
CA ARG A 269 -12.93 -10.66 -19.26
C ARG A 269 -12.89 -11.81 -20.25
N LYS A 270 -12.85 -11.53 -21.56
CA LYS A 270 -12.88 -12.55 -22.63
C LYS A 270 -11.51 -12.89 -23.19
N ARG A 271 -10.43 -12.27 -22.70
CA ARG A 271 -9.07 -12.55 -23.18
C ARG A 271 -8.65 -13.99 -22.88
N ASP A 272 -7.78 -14.54 -23.73
CA ASP A 272 -7.16 -15.84 -23.48
C ASP A 272 -6.08 -15.72 -22.40
N THR A 273 -6.49 -15.94 -21.14
CA THR A 273 -5.61 -15.87 -19.98
C THR A 273 -4.55 -16.96 -19.95
N LEU A 274 -4.81 -18.13 -20.57
CA LEU A 274 -3.85 -19.23 -20.61
C LEU A 274 -2.71 -18.92 -21.56
N ARG A 275 -3.00 -18.34 -22.73
CA ARG A 275 -1.98 -17.85 -23.65
C ARG A 275 -1.15 -16.75 -23.01
N VAL A 276 -1.79 -15.81 -22.31
CA VAL A 276 -1.11 -14.73 -21.59
C VAL A 276 -0.18 -15.28 -20.49
N ALA A 277 -0.65 -16.21 -19.65
CA ALA A 277 0.18 -16.81 -18.60
C ALA A 277 1.39 -17.58 -19.17
N ARG A 278 1.20 -18.35 -20.25
CA ARG A 278 2.29 -19.08 -20.92
C ARG A 278 3.34 -18.15 -21.53
N ALA A 279 2.92 -17.04 -22.12
CA ALA A 279 3.84 -16.04 -22.66
C ALA A 279 4.73 -15.40 -21.58
N SER A 280 4.28 -15.36 -20.33
CA SER A 280 4.99 -14.77 -19.19
C SER A 280 5.86 -15.76 -18.40
N ALA A 281 6.17 -16.93 -18.95
CA ALA A 281 7.04 -17.93 -18.31
C ALA A 281 8.48 -17.44 -18.09
N ALA A 282 8.94 -16.46 -18.88
CA ALA A 282 10.22 -15.81 -18.72
C ALA A 282 10.02 -14.29 -18.85
N PRO A 283 9.75 -13.58 -17.73
CA PRO A 283 9.50 -12.14 -17.79
C PRO A 283 10.73 -11.40 -18.32
N GLY A 284 10.50 -10.51 -19.29
CA GLY A 284 11.49 -9.61 -19.84
C GLY A 284 11.73 -8.39 -18.94
N PRO A 285 12.80 -7.62 -19.20
CA PRO A 285 13.00 -6.34 -18.53
C PRO A 285 11.82 -5.38 -18.80
N GLY A 286 11.07 -5.01 -17.75
CA GLY A 286 9.91 -4.10 -17.85
C GLY A 286 8.54 -4.77 -17.69
N ASP A 287 8.48 -6.11 -17.62
CA ASP A 287 7.24 -6.83 -17.29
C ASP A 287 6.88 -6.63 -15.81
N VAL A 288 5.57 -6.59 -15.51
CA VAL A 288 5.12 -6.53 -14.11
C VAL A 288 5.29 -7.90 -13.46
N ILE A 289 5.91 -7.88 -12.30
CA ILE A 289 6.11 -9.06 -11.49
C ILE A 289 5.34 -8.87 -10.17
N PRO A 290 4.26 -9.62 -9.91
CA PRO A 290 3.59 -9.62 -8.62
C PRO A 290 4.60 -9.84 -7.50
N LEU A 291 4.33 -9.32 -6.29
CA LEU A 291 5.33 -9.34 -5.22
C LEU A 291 5.82 -10.72 -4.87
N THR A 292 4.91 -11.68 -4.75
CA THR A 292 5.23 -13.09 -4.49
C THR A 292 6.11 -13.70 -5.57
N ALA A 293 6.08 -13.15 -6.78
CA ALA A 293 6.87 -13.58 -7.93
C ALA A 293 8.15 -12.76 -8.15
N LEU A 294 8.47 -11.77 -7.29
CA LEU A 294 9.70 -10.97 -7.41
C LEU A 294 10.92 -11.89 -7.46
N ALA A 295 11.44 -12.09 -8.66
CA ALA A 295 12.51 -13.04 -8.94
C ALA A 295 13.71 -12.34 -9.56
N ALA A 296 14.85 -12.31 -8.85
CA ALA A 296 16.13 -11.94 -9.46
C ALA A 296 16.94 -13.21 -9.77
N ARG A 297 17.33 -13.38 -11.03
CA ARG A 297 18.24 -14.45 -11.45
C ARG A 297 19.66 -14.10 -11.03
N ALA A 298 20.16 -14.77 -10.00
CA ALA A 298 21.55 -14.66 -9.60
C ALA A 298 22.00 -16.03 -9.04
N PRO A 299 22.78 -16.82 -9.79
CA PRO A 299 23.37 -18.03 -9.24
C PRO A 299 24.37 -17.64 -8.14
N LEU A 300 24.18 -18.15 -6.92
CA LEU A 300 25.19 -18.04 -5.88
C LEU A 300 26.36 -18.95 -6.26
N ARG A 301 27.50 -18.37 -6.67
CA ARG A 301 28.74 -19.12 -6.92
C ARG A 301 29.28 -19.61 -5.57
N GLY A 302 29.35 -20.93 -5.38
CA GLY A 302 30.01 -21.56 -4.21
C GLY A 302 29.12 -22.36 -3.26
N GLY A 303 27.80 -22.47 -3.51
CA GLY A 303 26.90 -23.30 -2.69
C GLY A 303 26.86 -24.75 -3.16
N GLY A 304 27.86 -25.55 -2.81
CA GLY A 304 27.67 -27.01 -2.77
C GLY A 304 26.50 -27.34 -1.83
N LYS A 305 25.79 -28.44 -2.06
CA LYS A 305 24.76 -28.94 -1.14
C LYS A 305 25.31 -28.88 0.31
N ALA A 306 24.65 -28.10 1.18
CA ALA A 306 24.86 -27.98 2.63
C ALA A 306 25.68 -26.79 3.21
N GLY A 307 25.53 -25.56 2.71
CA GLY A 307 25.97 -24.38 3.46
C GLY A 307 25.10 -23.16 3.21
N THR A 308 24.36 -22.71 4.23
CA THR A 308 23.71 -21.40 4.26
C THR A 308 24.79 -20.31 4.26
N PRO A 309 24.70 -19.25 3.44
CA PRO A 309 25.76 -18.25 3.37
C PRO A 309 25.81 -17.43 4.66
N ASP A 310 26.99 -17.31 5.28
CA ASP A 310 27.18 -16.42 6.43
C ASP A 310 27.37 -14.96 6.02
N ARG A 311 27.71 -14.71 4.75
CA ARG A 311 27.85 -13.36 4.20
C ARG A 311 27.39 -13.34 2.75
N LEU A 312 26.60 -12.34 2.41
CA LEU A 312 26.17 -12.08 1.05
C LEU A 312 26.46 -10.62 0.69
N ARG A 313 27.04 -10.40 -0.49
CA ARG A 313 27.18 -9.09 -1.10
C ARG A 313 26.24 -9.05 -2.28
N VAL A 314 25.41 -8.00 -2.38
CA VAL A 314 24.54 -7.76 -3.52
C VAL A 314 24.67 -6.31 -3.98
N ARG A 315 24.51 -6.10 -5.28
CA ARG A 315 24.42 -4.77 -5.89
C ARG A 315 22.96 -4.52 -6.23
N LEU A 316 22.40 -3.46 -5.68
CA LEU A 316 21.01 -3.04 -5.86
C LEU A 316 20.99 -1.82 -6.77
N THR A 317 20.32 -1.92 -7.92
CA THR A 317 20.20 -0.80 -8.87
C THR A 317 18.76 -0.61 -9.34
N GLY A 318 18.49 0.52 -10.00
CA GLY A 318 17.17 0.84 -10.56
C GLY A 318 16.16 1.48 -9.59
N VAL A 319 16.55 1.71 -8.33
CA VAL A 319 15.74 2.39 -7.31
C VAL A 319 16.59 3.36 -6.48
N ASP A 320 15.96 4.42 -5.95
CA ASP A 320 16.61 5.38 -5.05
C ASP A 320 16.74 4.78 -3.64
N LEU A 321 17.88 4.13 -3.39
CA LEU A 321 18.16 3.44 -2.13
C LEU A 321 18.25 4.37 -0.92
N ALA A 322 18.53 5.67 -1.12
CA ALA A 322 18.65 6.63 -0.02
C ALA A 322 17.33 6.77 0.76
N ARG A 323 16.17 6.61 0.09
CA ARG A 323 14.84 6.68 0.71
C ARG A 323 14.48 5.42 1.52
N TRP A 324 15.11 4.29 1.22
CA TRP A 324 14.94 3.02 1.93
C TRP A 324 16.04 2.79 2.99
N GLY A 325 17.01 3.70 3.06
CA GLY A 325 18.28 3.50 3.74
C GLY A 325 18.18 3.06 5.20
N ALA A 326 17.19 3.53 5.96
CA ALA A 326 17.03 3.16 7.37
C ALA A 326 16.75 1.66 7.56
N ASP A 327 15.89 1.08 6.72
CA ASP A 327 15.55 -0.35 6.76
C ASP A 327 16.68 -1.19 6.14
N LEU A 328 17.39 -0.64 5.14
CA LEU A 328 18.50 -1.31 4.46
C LEU A 328 19.83 -1.29 5.24
N ALA A 329 20.07 -0.31 6.11
CA ALA A 329 21.39 -0.07 6.72
C ALA A 329 21.47 -0.35 8.23
N SER A 330 20.55 -1.14 8.80
CA SER A 330 20.51 -1.47 10.23
C SER A 330 20.73 -2.96 10.53
N GLY A 331 21.20 -3.27 11.75
CA GLY A 331 21.41 -4.65 12.24
C GLY A 331 22.39 -5.43 11.38
N ARG A 332 21.93 -6.55 10.81
CA ARG A 332 22.71 -7.47 9.96
C ARG A 332 23.14 -6.94 8.59
N GLN A 333 22.64 -5.77 8.18
CA GLN A 333 22.88 -5.19 6.86
C GLN A 333 23.68 -3.89 6.92
N ARG A 334 24.54 -3.68 5.92
CA ARG A 334 25.27 -2.42 5.71
C ARG A 334 25.18 -2.02 4.23
N LEU A 335 24.67 -0.82 3.97
CA LEU A 335 24.58 -0.25 2.63
C LEU A 335 25.71 0.75 2.41
N ALA A 336 26.46 0.59 1.32
CA ALA A 336 27.49 1.53 0.87
C ALA A 336 27.32 1.78 -0.63
N GLY A 337 26.83 2.96 -0.99
CA GLY A 337 26.45 3.26 -2.38
C GLY A 337 25.31 2.38 -2.86
N ASP A 338 25.55 1.63 -3.94
CA ASP A 338 24.63 0.63 -4.51
C ASP A 338 24.85 -0.79 -3.96
N THR A 339 25.86 -0.97 -3.09
CA THR A 339 26.25 -2.28 -2.60
C THR A 339 25.70 -2.50 -1.19
N LEU A 340 24.91 -3.55 -1.04
CA LEU A 340 24.43 -4.04 0.25
C LEU A 340 25.24 -5.28 0.66
N VAL A 341 25.75 -5.28 1.89
CA VAL A 341 26.37 -6.45 2.52
C VAL A 341 25.46 -6.93 3.63
N VAL A 342 25.03 -8.18 3.54
CA VAL A 342 24.29 -8.90 4.58
C VAL A 342 25.26 -9.85 5.27
N GLN A 343 25.33 -9.76 6.59
CA GLN A 343 26.16 -10.60 7.43
C GLN A 343 25.27 -11.37 8.39
N ARG A 344 25.40 -12.69 8.46
CA ARG A 344 24.73 -13.50 9.47
C ARG A 344 25.25 -13.16 10.85
N GLU A 345 24.31 -13.03 11.78
CA GLU A 345 24.53 -12.75 13.18
C GLU A 345 25.30 -13.90 13.83
N GLY A 346 26.33 -13.57 14.62
CA GLY A 346 27.16 -14.54 15.31
C GLY A 346 26.64 -14.86 16.72
N ALA A 347 27.38 -15.72 17.42
CA ALA A 347 27.02 -16.13 18.78
C ALA A 347 27.00 -14.98 19.80
N ALA A 348 27.80 -13.93 19.58
CA ALA A 348 27.86 -12.77 20.46
C ALA A 348 26.61 -11.89 20.32
N GLU A 349 26.10 -11.75 19.10
CA GLU A 349 24.88 -11.00 18.78
C GLU A 349 23.62 -11.70 19.31
N LEU A 350 23.67 -13.01 19.51
CA LEU A 350 22.61 -13.81 20.13
C LEU A 350 22.60 -13.73 21.67
N ALA A 351 23.59 -13.08 22.29
CA ALA A 351 23.72 -13.02 23.74
C ALA A 351 22.94 -11.82 24.32
N ALA A 352 21.69 -12.07 24.75
CA ALA A 352 20.86 -11.05 25.34
C ALA A 352 21.34 -10.58 26.72
N ARG A 353 21.38 -9.25 26.89
CA ARG A 353 21.76 -8.58 28.14
C ARG A 353 20.56 -8.29 29.07
N TYR A 354 19.41 -8.90 28.80
CA TYR A 354 18.19 -8.70 29.56
C TYR A 354 17.41 -10.02 29.69
N ARG A 355 16.40 -10.03 30.56
CA ARG A 355 15.47 -11.14 30.75
C ARG A 355 14.07 -10.73 30.33
N LEU A 356 13.29 -11.67 29.81
CA LEU A 356 11.90 -11.42 29.45
C LEU A 356 11.04 -11.16 30.72
N PRO A 357 10.05 -10.24 30.65
CA PRO A 357 9.78 -9.35 29.53
C PRO A 357 10.79 -8.19 29.42
N ALA A 358 11.08 -7.74 28.20
CA ALA A 358 11.88 -6.53 27.98
C ALA A 358 11.21 -5.31 28.63
N ARG A 359 12.01 -4.46 29.29
CA ARG A 359 11.53 -3.27 30.02
C ARG A 359 12.01 -1.94 29.44
N ASP A 360 12.83 -1.99 28.40
CA ASP A 360 13.31 -0.77 27.74
C ASP A 360 12.16 -0.07 27.00
N THR A 361 11.88 1.17 27.40
CA THR A 361 10.82 1.99 26.78
C THR A 361 11.08 2.26 25.30
N ALA A 362 12.34 2.23 24.84
CA ALA A 362 12.67 2.37 23.42
C ALA A 362 12.17 1.18 22.58
N LEU A 363 11.94 0.02 23.22
CA LEU A 363 11.44 -1.19 22.59
C LEU A 363 9.93 -1.38 22.74
N ALA A 364 9.23 -0.50 23.49
CA ALA A 364 7.81 -0.66 23.81
C ALA A 364 6.92 -0.82 22.56
N ARG A 365 7.22 -0.10 21.47
CA ARG A 365 6.48 -0.22 20.20
C ARG A 365 6.58 -1.62 19.57
N PHE A 366 7.66 -2.36 19.83
CA PHE A 366 7.91 -3.69 19.31
C PHE A 366 7.38 -4.79 20.24
N LEU A 367 6.72 -4.40 21.35
CA LEU A 367 5.96 -5.26 22.24
C LEU A 367 4.45 -5.02 22.09
N ALA A 368 4.05 -3.84 21.59
CA ALA A 368 2.66 -3.49 21.38
C ALA A 368 2.00 -4.36 20.28
N PRO A 369 0.70 -4.66 20.41
CA PRO A 369 -0.06 -5.23 19.31
C PRO A 369 -0.13 -4.24 18.14
N GLU A 370 -0.28 -4.76 16.93
CA GLU A 370 -0.56 -3.98 15.73
C GLU A 370 -1.50 -4.78 14.82
N PRO A 371 -2.15 -4.16 13.82
CA PRO A 371 -3.08 -4.84 12.94
C PRO A 371 -2.54 -6.16 12.41
N LEU A 372 -3.33 -7.23 12.55
CA LEU A 372 -3.01 -8.62 12.17
C LEU A 372 -1.96 -9.33 13.06
N ILE A 373 -1.38 -8.66 14.05
CA ILE A 373 -0.41 -9.20 15.01
C ILE A 373 -0.95 -8.98 16.43
N GLN A 374 -1.94 -9.78 16.80
CA GLN A 374 -2.70 -9.66 18.05
C GLN A 374 -1.95 -10.25 19.26
N GLY A 375 -0.78 -9.66 19.59
CA GLY A 375 0.07 -10.13 20.70
C GLY A 375 -0.54 -9.97 22.10
N ASP A 376 -1.61 -9.19 22.25
CA ASP A 376 -2.35 -8.98 23.50
C ASP A 376 -3.57 -9.91 23.66
N ASP A 377 -3.88 -10.74 22.65
CA ASP A 377 -4.98 -11.69 22.72
C ASP A 377 -4.70 -12.77 23.80
N PRO A 378 -5.66 -13.08 24.70
CA PRO A 378 -5.46 -14.07 25.75
C PRO A 378 -5.04 -15.46 25.26
N ARG A 379 -5.47 -15.89 24.06
CA ARG A 379 -5.11 -17.19 23.47
C ARG A 379 -3.64 -17.21 23.05
N ILE A 380 -3.16 -16.13 22.42
CA ILE A 380 -1.75 -15.96 22.04
C ILE A 380 -0.89 -15.90 23.30
N HIS A 381 -1.32 -15.15 24.31
CA HIS A 381 -0.60 -15.00 25.57
C HIS A 381 -0.52 -16.32 26.35
N ALA A 382 -1.60 -17.10 26.40
CA ALA A 382 -1.60 -18.42 27.03
C ALA A 382 -0.68 -19.41 26.30
N LEU A 383 -0.71 -19.42 24.96
CA LEU A 383 0.16 -20.27 24.16
C LEU A 383 1.64 -19.90 24.34
N ALA A 384 1.99 -18.61 24.31
CA ALA A 384 3.36 -18.17 24.56
C ALA A 384 3.89 -18.64 25.92
N GLN A 385 3.07 -18.55 26.98
CA GLN A 385 3.45 -19.06 28.31
C GLN A 385 3.61 -20.58 28.33
N LEU A 386 2.73 -21.32 27.64
CA LEU A 386 2.81 -22.78 27.53
C LEU A 386 4.11 -23.21 26.83
N VAL A 387 4.46 -22.58 25.71
CA VAL A 387 5.66 -22.91 24.93
C VAL A 387 6.93 -22.61 25.71
N LEU A 388 6.96 -21.52 26.48
CA LEU A 388 8.16 -21.12 27.22
C LEU A 388 8.36 -21.88 28.54
N GLY A 389 7.31 -22.36 29.19
CA GLY A 389 7.43 -23.13 30.43
C GLY A 389 8.20 -22.44 31.57
N GLY A 390 8.37 -21.12 31.50
CA GLY A 390 9.17 -20.32 32.44
C GLY A 390 10.53 -19.83 31.93
N GLU A 391 10.93 -20.17 30.70
CA GLU A 391 12.14 -19.64 30.06
C GLU A 391 12.08 -18.11 29.95
N ARG A 392 13.16 -17.45 30.34
CA ARG A 392 13.29 -15.98 30.39
C ARG A 392 14.50 -15.46 29.65
N ASP A 393 15.36 -16.34 29.15
CA ASP A 393 16.44 -16.00 28.24
C ASP A 393 15.87 -15.69 26.85
N PRO A 394 16.06 -14.46 26.32
CA PRO A 394 15.48 -14.05 25.04
C PRO A 394 15.88 -14.94 23.85
N ALA A 395 17.13 -15.41 23.79
CA ALA A 395 17.61 -16.23 22.68
C ALA A 395 17.02 -17.64 22.71
N ARG A 396 16.95 -18.25 23.90
CA ARG A 396 16.26 -19.52 24.08
C ARG A 396 14.76 -19.42 23.84
N ALA A 397 14.13 -18.35 24.32
CA ALA A 397 12.72 -18.10 24.06
C ALA A 397 12.44 -17.96 22.56
N ALA A 398 13.30 -17.22 21.84
CA ALA A 398 13.18 -17.07 20.39
C ALA A 398 13.25 -18.43 19.66
N ARG A 399 14.15 -19.32 20.09
CA ARG A 399 14.28 -20.68 19.57
C ARG A 399 13.06 -21.55 19.89
N LEU A 400 12.60 -21.60 21.13
CA LEU A 400 11.43 -22.39 21.53
C LEU A 400 10.16 -22.00 20.75
N LEU A 401 9.94 -20.69 20.59
CA LEU A 401 8.83 -20.18 19.78
C LEU A 401 8.98 -20.55 18.30
N LEU A 402 10.22 -20.54 17.77
CA LEU A 402 10.50 -20.89 16.38
C LEU A 402 10.17 -22.36 16.14
N ASP A 403 10.73 -23.25 16.97
CA ASP A 403 10.53 -24.69 16.87
C ASP A 403 9.05 -25.05 16.98
N TRP A 404 8.32 -24.35 17.87
CA TRP A 404 6.89 -24.54 18.01
C TRP A 404 6.12 -24.11 16.74
N VAL A 405 6.37 -22.90 16.20
CA VAL A 405 5.68 -22.43 14.99
C VAL A 405 6.01 -23.34 13.80
N HIS A 406 7.28 -23.69 13.61
CA HIS A 406 7.73 -24.57 12.54
C HIS A 406 7.03 -25.95 12.57
N GLY A 407 6.93 -26.54 13.77
CA GLY A 407 6.34 -27.87 13.95
C GLY A 407 4.80 -27.92 13.98
N HIS A 408 4.12 -26.78 14.08
CA HIS A 408 2.66 -26.72 14.28
C HIS A 408 1.91 -25.93 13.21
N VAL A 409 2.60 -25.33 12.24
CA VAL A 409 1.97 -24.70 11.08
C VAL A 409 2.37 -25.49 9.84
N ASP A 410 1.39 -25.87 9.02
CA ASP A 410 1.61 -26.54 7.74
C ASP A 410 1.83 -25.50 6.62
N PRO A 411 2.85 -25.66 5.76
CA PRO A 411 3.12 -24.72 4.67
C PRO A 411 2.06 -24.85 3.56
N GLN A 412 1.18 -23.86 3.43
CA GLN A 412 0.12 -23.79 2.42
C GLN A 412 -0.26 -22.34 2.12
N VAL A 413 -0.62 -22.01 0.88
CA VAL A 413 -1.14 -20.66 0.55
C VAL A 413 -2.44 -20.43 1.31
N ALA A 414 -2.47 -19.44 2.21
CA ALA A 414 -3.65 -19.11 2.99
C ALA A 414 -4.68 -18.31 2.17
N ALA A 415 -5.97 -18.51 2.46
CA ALA A 415 -7.08 -17.89 1.73
C ALA A 415 -7.53 -16.52 2.28
N GLY A 416 -6.78 -15.92 3.23
CA GLY A 416 -7.13 -14.70 3.95
C GLY A 416 -5.90 -13.85 4.27
N ALA A 417 -6.10 -12.63 4.79
CA ALA A 417 -4.98 -11.81 5.27
C ALA A 417 -4.26 -12.50 6.44
N PRO A 418 -2.93 -12.32 6.57
CA PRO A 418 -2.09 -13.02 7.54
C PRO A 418 -2.36 -12.50 8.95
N SER A 419 -3.39 -13.02 9.61
CA SER A 419 -3.76 -12.67 11.00
C SER A 419 -3.24 -13.73 11.96
N ALA A 420 -2.48 -13.32 12.99
CA ALA A 420 -1.92 -14.26 13.97
C ALA A 420 -2.97 -15.17 14.60
N LEU A 421 -4.17 -14.65 14.89
CA LEU A 421 -5.28 -15.46 15.40
C LEU A 421 -5.86 -16.43 14.37
N ALA A 422 -5.96 -16.00 13.11
CA ALA A 422 -6.42 -16.89 12.04
C ALA A 422 -5.45 -18.05 11.82
N VAL A 423 -4.13 -17.79 11.88
CA VAL A 423 -3.10 -18.83 11.77
C VAL A 423 -3.09 -19.72 13.01
N LEU A 424 -3.33 -19.13 14.19
CA LEU A 424 -3.48 -19.88 15.44
C LEU A 424 -4.61 -20.93 15.33
N ASP A 425 -5.74 -20.57 14.73
CA ASP A 425 -6.88 -21.47 14.57
C ASP A 425 -6.70 -22.45 13.38
N ALA A 426 -6.18 -21.97 12.25
CA ALA A 426 -6.10 -22.76 11.02
C ALA A 426 -4.89 -23.71 10.95
N ARG A 427 -3.78 -23.36 11.63
CA ARG A 427 -2.50 -24.09 11.59
C ARG A 427 -1.93 -24.28 10.17
N ARG A 428 -2.20 -23.33 9.27
CA ARG A 428 -1.79 -23.38 7.86
C ARG A 428 -1.42 -21.98 7.40
N GLY A 429 -0.41 -21.86 6.53
CA GLY A 429 -0.07 -20.57 5.92
C GLY A 429 1.25 -20.56 5.17
N ASP A 430 1.59 -19.41 4.59
CA ASP A 430 2.85 -19.15 3.91
C ASP A 430 3.78 -18.27 4.77
N CYS A 431 4.87 -17.76 4.18
CA CYS A 431 5.86 -16.92 4.87
C CYS A 431 5.25 -15.79 5.70
N ASN A 432 4.14 -15.19 5.27
CA ASN A 432 3.49 -14.11 5.99
C ASN A 432 2.78 -14.64 7.25
N GLU A 433 2.01 -15.72 7.13
CA GLU A 433 1.32 -16.36 8.27
C GLU A 433 2.28 -16.86 9.35
N TYR A 434 3.37 -17.51 8.94
CA TYR A 434 4.44 -17.93 9.86
C TYR A 434 5.03 -16.72 10.61
N THR A 435 5.27 -15.64 9.87
CA THR A 435 5.86 -14.42 10.41
C THR A 435 4.96 -13.72 11.43
N VAL A 436 3.70 -13.48 11.09
CA VAL A 436 2.76 -12.75 11.98
C VAL A 436 2.45 -13.55 13.24
N LEU A 437 2.29 -14.87 13.15
CA LEU A 437 2.04 -15.71 14.32
C LEU A 437 3.26 -15.73 15.25
N TYR A 438 4.46 -15.90 14.69
CA TYR A 438 5.69 -15.86 15.47
C TYR A 438 5.85 -14.51 16.19
N VAL A 439 5.68 -13.40 15.47
CA VAL A 439 5.82 -12.06 16.06
C VAL A 439 4.79 -11.84 17.16
N ALA A 440 3.54 -12.26 16.98
CA ALA A 440 2.51 -12.16 18.02
C ALA A 440 2.89 -12.94 19.28
N LEU A 441 3.36 -14.19 19.14
CA LEU A 441 3.82 -15.01 20.26
C LEU A 441 5.03 -14.42 20.97
N ALA A 442 6.01 -13.92 20.21
CA ALA A 442 7.19 -13.25 20.75
C ALA A 442 6.81 -12.01 21.56
N ARG A 443 5.94 -11.15 21.02
CA ARG A 443 5.45 -9.95 21.74
C ARG A 443 4.69 -10.31 23.02
N ALA A 444 3.84 -11.33 22.97
CA ALA A 444 3.11 -11.82 24.15
C ALA A 444 4.04 -12.42 25.23
N ALA A 445 5.18 -12.98 24.82
CA ALA A 445 6.24 -13.42 25.72
C ALA A 445 7.08 -12.26 26.30
N GLY A 446 6.86 -11.03 25.84
CA GLY A 446 7.67 -9.87 26.21
C GLY A 446 9.00 -9.80 25.46
N LEU A 447 9.15 -10.52 24.36
CA LEU A 447 10.29 -10.47 23.45
C LEU A 447 9.99 -9.44 22.34
N PRO A 448 10.72 -8.31 22.27
CA PRO A 448 10.49 -7.30 21.24
C PRO A 448 10.74 -7.91 19.86
N ALA A 449 9.72 -7.84 19.00
CA ALA A 449 9.73 -8.48 17.70
C ALA A 449 9.09 -7.58 16.64
N ARG A 450 9.56 -7.71 15.40
CA ARG A 450 9.04 -6.97 14.24
C ARG A 450 9.05 -7.87 13.01
N THR A 451 8.19 -7.55 12.06
CA THR A 451 8.19 -8.20 10.75
C THR A 451 9.22 -7.53 9.85
N ALA A 452 9.94 -8.34 9.09
CA ALA A 452 10.81 -7.93 8.00
C ALA A 452 10.31 -8.58 6.70
N ALA A 453 10.49 -7.89 5.59
CA ALA A 453 10.23 -8.47 4.28
C ALA A 453 11.28 -8.00 3.27
N GLY A 454 11.51 -8.84 2.27
CA GLY A 454 12.52 -8.59 1.26
C GLY A 454 12.66 -9.78 0.34
N LEU A 455 13.89 -10.20 0.10
CA LEU A 455 14.22 -11.28 -0.82
C LEU A 455 14.99 -12.40 -0.11
N VAL A 456 14.69 -13.65 -0.45
CA VAL A 456 15.46 -14.82 0.02
C VAL A 456 15.93 -15.66 -1.17
N HIS A 457 17.16 -16.18 -1.14
CA HIS A 457 17.67 -17.04 -2.21
C HIS A 457 17.25 -18.50 -2.00
N LEU A 458 16.44 -19.03 -2.91
CA LEU A 458 16.02 -20.43 -2.93
C LEU A 458 16.12 -20.97 -4.35
N GLY A 459 16.71 -22.15 -4.52
CA GLY A 459 16.73 -22.84 -5.81
C GLY A 459 17.38 -22.07 -6.97
N GLY A 460 18.30 -21.14 -6.70
CA GLY A 460 18.99 -20.36 -7.73
C GLY A 460 18.36 -18.99 -8.04
N HIS A 461 17.27 -18.63 -7.35
CA HIS A 461 16.53 -17.38 -7.55
C HIS A 461 16.30 -16.67 -6.22
N PHE A 462 16.25 -15.34 -6.23
CA PHE A 462 15.77 -14.56 -5.09
C PHE A 462 14.26 -14.39 -5.18
N TYR A 463 13.50 -14.84 -4.19
CA TYR A 463 12.04 -14.68 -4.11
C TYR A 463 11.64 -13.70 -3.03
N TYR A 464 10.48 -13.05 -3.16
CA TYR A 464 9.87 -12.37 -2.02
C TYR A 464 9.74 -13.32 -0.84
N HIS A 465 10.05 -12.80 0.34
CA HIS A 465 9.87 -13.53 1.59
C HIS A 465 9.62 -12.56 2.74
N ALA A 466 8.82 -13.00 3.71
CA ALA A 466 8.60 -12.32 4.98
C ALA A 466 9.13 -13.20 6.12
N TRP A 467 9.77 -12.56 7.10
CA TRP A 467 10.33 -13.26 8.27
C TRP A 467 10.33 -12.38 9.53
N PRO A 468 10.37 -12.97 10.74
CA PRO A 468 10.54 -12.22 11.99
C PRO A 468 11.97 -11.71 12.22
N GLU A 469 12.07 -10.56 12.89
CA GLU A 469 13.28 -10.15 13.59
C GLU A 469 12.97 -9.92 15.07
N VAL A 470 13.82 -10.45 15.95
CA VAL A 470 13.70 -10.31 17.40
C VAL A 470 14.87 -9.52 17.96
N TYR A 471 14.62 -8.75 19.00
CA TYR A 471 15.69 -8.04 19.69
C TYR A 471 16.28 -8.93 20.77
N VAL A 472 17.56 -9.30 20.67
CA VAL A 472 18.27 -10.08 21.70
C VAL A 472 19.57 -9.40 22.13
N GLY A 473 19.60 -8.07 22.07
CA GLY A 473 20.80 -7.23 22.24
C GLY A 473 21.09 -6.41 20.99
N ASP A 474 20.80 -7.00 19.83
CA ASP A 474 20.58 -6.34 18.55
C ASP A 474 19.38 -7.04 17.85
N TRP A 475 18.95 -6.52 16.71
CA TRP A 475 17.95 -7.18 15.85
C TRP A 475 18.56 -8.39 15.16
N VAL A 476 18.02 -9.56 15.47
CA VAL A 476 18.41 -10.85 14.90
C VAL A 476 17.29 -11.37 14.03
N ALA A 477 17.62 -11.68 12.77
CA ALA A 477 16.69 -12.33 11.86
C ALA A 477 16.57 -13.83 12.16
N LEU A 478 15.35 -14.35 12.05
CA LEU A 478 15.05 -15.77 12.12
C LEU A 478 13.92 -16.10 11.16
N ASP A 479 13.78 -17.37 10.80
CA ASP A 479 12.77 -17.84 9.87
C ASP A 479 12.14 -19.14 10.39
N PRO A 480 10.90 -19.10 10.90
CA PRO A 480 10.21 -20.29 11.38
C PRO A 480 9.66 -21.16 10.24
N MET A 481 9.54 -20.65 9.00
CA MET A 481 9.15 -21.46 7.84
C MET A 481 10.33 -22.32 7.36
N LEU A 482 11.54 -21.75 7.35
CA LEU A 482 12.77 -22.42 6.90
C LEU A 482 13.59 -23.06 8.05
N ASP A 483 13.08 -23.02 9.29
CA ASP A 483 13.78 -23.44 10.51
C ASP A 483 15.21 -22.86 10.65
N GLN A 484 15.31 -21.53 10.60
CA GLN A 484 16.59 -20.83 10.74
C GLN A 484 16.59 -19.85 11.91
N LEU A 485 17.56 -19.98 12.81
CA LEU A 485 17.92 -18.95 13.78
C LEU A 485 19.42 -19.06 14.09
N PRO A 486 20.24 -18.03 13.77
CA PRO A 486 19.87 -16.87 12.97
C PRO A 486 19.65 -17.27 11.50
N ALA A 487 18.73 -16.57 10.84
CA ALA A 487 18.49 -16.70 9.40
C ALA A 487 19.79 -16.43 8.62
N ASP A 488 19.98 -17.10 7.49
CA ASP A 488 21.21 -16.96 6.71
C ASP A 488 21.32 -15.59 6.01
N ALA A 489 22.49 -15.28 5.46
CA ALA A 489 22.74 -14.01 4.79
C ALA A 489 22.04 -13.89 3.43
N ALA A 490 21.35 -14.94 2.95
CA ALA A 490 20.53 -14.87 1.74
C ALA A 490 19.21 -14.14 1.96
N HIS A 491 18.83 -13.87 3.22
CA HIS A 491 17.70 -13.02 3.59
C HIS A 491 18.07 -11.53 3.46
N VAL A 492 17.81 -10.96 2.29
CA VAL A 492 18.03 -9.55 1.97
C VAL A 492 16.79 -8.75 2.36
N ARG A 493 16.81 -8.11 3.51
CA ARG A 493 15.75 -7.23 4.00
C ARG A 493 15.64 -5.98 3.15
N LEU A 494 14.42 -5.67 2.72
CA LEU A 494 14.08 -4.43 2.01
C LEU A 494 13.25 -3.47 2.86
N VAL A 495 12.37 -4.00 3.71
CA VAL A 495 11.47 -3.21 4.56
C VAL A 495 11.28 -3.86 5.94
N VAL A 496 11.01 -3.02 6.93
CA VAL A 496 10.58 -3.43 8.28
C VAL A 496 9.18 -2.89 8.58
N GLY A 497 8.35 -3.71 9.22
CA GLY A 497 7.00 -3.38 9.66
C GLY A 497 5.92 -4.28 9.03
N GLY A 498 4.69 -4.17 9.55
CA GLY A 498 3.58 -5.06 9.19
C GLY A 498 3.15 -4.97 7.73
N LEU A 499 2.05 -5.66 7.38
CA LEU A 499 1.55 -5.82 6.00
C LEU A 499 1.47 -4.49 5.22
N ALA A 500 1.04 -3.43 5.91
CA ALA A 500 1.08 -2.04 5.47
C ALA A 500 2.40 -1.60 4.81
N ARG A 501 3.52 -1.83 5.52
CA ARG A 501 4.87 -1.49 5.08
C ARG A 501 5.33 -2.42 3.97
N GLN A 502 4.97 -3.70 4.04
CA GLN A 502 5.28 -4.69 3.00
C GLN A 502 4.63 -4.33 1.66
N ALA A 503 3.40 -3.77 1.67
CA ALA A 503 2.73 -3.28 0.47
C ALA A 503 3.51 -2.16 -0.25
N GLU A 504 4.40 -1.44 0.43
CA GLU A 504 5.25 -0.44 -0.24
C GLU A 504 6.26 -1.08 -1.21
N LEU A 505 6.61 -2.35 -1.03
CA LEU A 505 7.51 -3.08 -1.91
C LEU A 505 6.95 -3.21 -3.34
N VAL A 506 5.64 -3.01 -3.56
CA VAL A 506 5.04 -2.87 -4.91
C VAL A 506 5.84 -1.87 -5.76
N ARG A 507 6.37 -0.81 -5.13
CA ARG A 507 7.12 0.26 -5.83
C ARG A 507 8.47 -0.19 -6.37
N LEU A 508 9.00 -1.31 -5.86
CA LEU A 508 10.28 -1.89 -6.27
C LEU A 508 10.11 -2.88 -7.43
N ILE A 509 8.89 -3.37 -7.67
CA ILE A 509 8.57 -4.29 -8.75
C ILE A 509 9.04 -3.74 -10.10
N GLY A 510 9.72 -4.59 -10.88
CA GLY A 510 10.17 -4.28 -12.24
C GLY A 510 11.31 -3.26 -12.33
N ARG A 511 11.69 -2.63 -11.22
CA ARG A 511 12.77 -1.62 -11.18
C ARG A 511 13.98 -2.06 -10.38
N LEU A 512 13.76 -2.71 -9.24
CA LEU A 512 14.86 -3.21 -8.43
C LEU A 512 15.58 -4.32 -9.20
N LYS A 513 16.84 -4.05 -9.53
CA LYS A 513 17.76 -5.04 -10.08
C LYS A 513 18.70 -5.47 -8.98
N LEU A 514 18.79 -6.77 -8.76
CA LEU A 514 19.71 -7.38 -7.81
C LEU A 514 20.73 -8.20 -8.58
N GLU A 515 22.01 -7.92 -8.32
CA GLU A 515 23.13 -8.69 -8.85
C GLU A 515 23.98 -9.19 -7.68
N VAL A 516 24.48 -10.43 -7.78
CA VAL A 516 25.48 -10.98 -6.86
C VAL A 516 26.84 -10.87 -7.56
N PRO A 517 27.69 -9.90 -7.16
CA PRO A 517 28.99 -9.65 -7.80
C PRO A 517 30.04 -10.73 -7.54
#